data_AF-W1Y0J3-F1
#
_entry.id   AF-W1Y0J3-F1
#
_cell.length_a   1.000
_cell.length_b   1.000
_cell.length_c   1.000
_cell.angle_alpha   90.00
_cell.angle_beta   90.00
_cell.angle_gamma   90.00
#
_symmetry.space_group_name_H-M   'P 1'
#
loop_
_entity.id
_entity.type
_entity.pdbx_description
1 polymer ?
#
loop_
_entity_poly.entity_id
_entity_poly.type
_entity_poly.pdbx_seq_one_letter_code
_entity_poly.pdbx_strand_id
1 'polypeptide(L)'
;MRVRLLLEWRISNTISMFNKVMNNKAKLLISECLCGVSCRYDGKDNLIEQLPLLKDTFDLVSVCPEVLGGLSTPRDPAERQGKRVCTANGTDVTDEF
;
A
#
# COMPACT_ATOMS: atom_id res chain seq x y z
N MET A 1 15.55 -45.99 4.29
CA MET A 1 15.68 -44.64 3.65
C MET A 1 14.46 -43.73 3.82
N ARG A 2 13.20 -44.21 3.86
CA ARG A 2 12.00 -43.33 3.92
C ARG A 2 11.78 -42.54 5.23
N VAL A 3 12.18 -43.07 6.39
CA VAL A 3 11.92 -42.42 7.69
C VAL A 3 12.79 -41.17 7.90
N ARG A 4 14.04 -41.18 7.42
CA ARG A 4 14.98 -40.05 7.53
C ARG A 4 14.53 -38.85 6.70
N LEU A 5 14.07 -39.09 5.47
CA LEU A 5 13.50 -38.06 4.59
C LEU A 5 12.22 -37.43 5.16
N LEU A 6 11.40 -38.21 5.87
CA LEU A 6 10.17 -37.73 6.51
C LEU A 6 10.46 -36.85 7.74
N LEU A 7 11.50 -37.17 8.51
CA LEU A 7 11.98 -36.35 9.62
C LEU A 7 12.61 -35.05 9.12
N GLU A 8 13.48 -35.11 8.12
CA GLU A 8 14.09 -33.93 7.49
C GLU A 8 13.01 -33.01 6.87
N TRP A 9 12.02 -33.60 6.21
CA TRP A 9 10.87 -32.86 5.68
C TRP A 9 10.01 -32.22 6.79
N ARG A 10 9.70 -32.93 7.88
CA ARG A 10 8.97 -32.36 9.03
C ARG A 10 9.75 -31.23 9.69
N ILE A 11 11.06 -31.35 9.84
CA ILE A 11 11.91 -30.30 10.42
C ILE A 11 11.91 -29.07 9.51
N SER A 12 12.12 -29.26 8.20
CA SER A 12 12.11 -28.16 7.22
C SER A 12 10.76 -27.42 7.20
N ASN A 13 9.64 -28.16 7.20
CA ASN A 13 8.31 -27.56 7.17
C ASN A 13 7.97 -26.84 8.49
N THR A 14 8.43 -27.38 9.62
CA THR A 14 8.26 -26.75 10.94
C THR A 14 9.08 -25.45 11.03
N ILE A 15 10.32 -25.45 10.56
CA ILE A 15 11.18 -24.25 10.49
C ILE A 15 10.57 -23.21 9.54
N SER A 16 10.08 -23.63 8.37
CA SER A 16 9.39 -22.74 7.42
C SER A 16 8.16 -22.09 8.05
N MET A 17 7.33 -22.88 8.73
CA MET A 17 6.13 -22.39 9.41
C MET A 17 6.48 -21.46 10.58
N PHE A 18 7.49 -21.82 11.37
CA PHE A 18 7.97 -21.00 12.49
C PHE A 18 8.53 -19.66 12.01
N ASN A 19 9.36 -19.67 10.96
CA ASN A 19 9.86 -18.45 10.33
C ASN A 19 8.73 -17.60 9.74
N LYS A 20 7.70 -18.23 9.14
CA LYS A 20 6.52 -17.52 8.62
C LYS A 20 5.71 -16.85 9.73
N VAL A 21 5.55 -17.51 10.89
CA VAL A 21 4.88 -16.94 12.06
C VAL A 21 5.70 -15.81 12.67
N MET A 22 7.02 -15.98 12.80
CA MET A 22 7.92 -14.99 13.39
C MET A 22 8.14 -13.76 12.49
N ASN A 23 7.96 -13.89 11.17
CA ASN A 23 8.16 -12.80 10.22
C ASN A 23 6.84 -12.17 9.72
N ASN A 24 5.75 -12.39 10.46
CA ASN A 24 4.44 -11.85 10.10
C ASN A 24 4.29 -10.41 10.61
N LYS A 25 4.80 -9.45 9.85
CA LYS A 25 4.62 -8.03 10.11
C LYS A 25 3.15 -7.64 9.96
N ALA A 26 2.66 -6.77 10.84
CA ALA A 26 1.32 -6.22 10.68
C ALA A 26 1.24 -5.41 9.37
N LYS A 27 0.11 -5.49 8.68
CA LYS A 27 -0.11 -4.74 7.44
C LYS A 27 -0.46 -3.29 7.75
N LEU A 28 0.14 -2.37 7.02
CA LEU A 28 -0.14 -0.95 7.14
C LEU A 28 -0.45 -0.36 5.77
N LEU A 29 -1.65 0.19 5.60
CA LEU A 29 -2.01 0.96 4.42
C LEU A 29 -1.33 2.33 4.46
N ILE A 30 -0.76 2.74 3.34
CA ILE A 30 -0.07 4.01 3.21
C ILE A 30 -0.36 4.68 1.86
N SER A 31 -0.50 6.00 1.84
CA SER A 31 -0.68 6.76 0.60
C SER A 31 0.50 6.55 -0.33
N GLU A 32 0.22 6.12 -1.56
CA GLU A 32 1.23 5.71 -2.53
C GLU A 32 2.18 6.84 -2.94
N CYS A 33 1.70 8.09 -2.92
CA CYS A 33 2.53 9.28 -3.14
C CYS A 33 3.66 9.43 -2.11
N LEU A 34 3.47 8.94 -0.88
CA LEU A 34 4.51 8.96 0.15
C LEU A 34 5.63 7.96 -0.16
N CYS A 35 5.33 6.91 -0.93
CA CYS A 35 6.28 5.91 -1.37
C CYS A 35 7.06 6.31 -2.65
N GLY A 36 6.91 7.56 -3.12
CA GLY A 36 7.61 8.05 -4.32
C GLY A 36 6.89 7.77 -5.63
N VAL A 37 5.63 7.33 -5.60
CA VAL A 37 4.85 7.15 -6.83
C VAL A 37 4.20 8.47 -7.23
N SER A 38 4.43 8.89 -8.47
CA SER A 38 3.91 10.12 -9.07
C SER A 38 2.40 10.06 -9.35
N CYS A 39 1.58 9.94 -8.29
CA CYS A 39 0.12 9.79 -8.34
C CYS A 39 -0.65 10.99 -7.75
N ARG A 40 0.04 12.07 -7.32
CA ARG A 40 -0.62 13.30 -6.88
C ARG A 40 -1.36 13.98 -8.04
N TYR A 41 -2.29 14.87 -7.71
CA TYR A 41 -3.05 15.65 -8.69
C TYR A 41 -2.14 16.41 -9.70
N ASP A 42 -0.98 16.88 -9.25
CA ASP A 42 0.02 17.61 -10.06
C ASP A 42 1.01 16.69 -10.79
N GLY A 43 0.80 15.37 -10.78
CA GLY A 43 1.69 14.39 -11.41
C GLY A 43 3.02 14.19 -10.69
N LYS A 44 3.13 14.63 -9.43
CA LYS A 44 4.32 14.44 -8.59
C LYS A 44 4.09 13.40 -7.51
N ASP A 45 5.15 13.12 -6.76
CA ASP A 45 5.11 12.33 -5.52
C ASP A 45 5.36 13.23 -4.29
N ASN A 46 5.39 12.61 -3.12
CA ASN A 46 5.78 13.24 -1.86
C ASN A 46 6.62 12.25 -1.04
N LEU A 47 7.67 11.70 -1.66
CA LEU A 47 8.53 10.67 -1.07
C LEU A 47 8.98 11.05 0.35
N ILE A 48 8.73 10.14 1.31
CA ILE A 48 9.31 10.21 2.65
C ILE A 48 10.52 9.28 2.69
N GLU A 49 11.72 9.85 2.70
CA GLU A 49 12.99 9.11 2.70
C GLU A 49 13.14 8.13 3.87
N GLN A 50 12.45 8.38 4.99
CA GLN A 50 12.46 7.54 6.19
C GLN A 50 11.52 6.34 6.12
N LEU A 51 10.73 6.17 5.06
CA LEU A 51 9.82 5.02 4.89
C LEU A 51 10.45 3.63 5.00
N PRO A 52 11.72 3.40 4.59
CA PRO A 52 12.38 2.12 4.81
C PRO A 52 12.38 1.68 6.28
N LEU A 53 12.45 2.62 7.23
CA LEU A 53 12.39 2.31 8.67
C LEU A 53 11.04 1.72 9.08
N LEU A 54 9.95 2.11 8.42
CA LEU A 54 8.63 1.54 8.64
C LEU A 54 8.50 0.13 8.06
N LYS A 55 9.18 -0.17 6.95
CA LYS A 55 9.19 -1.51 6.33
C LYS A 55 9.84 -2.55 7.23
N ASP A 56 10.69 -2.15 8.17
CA ASP A 56 11.27 -3.05 9.17
C ASP A 56 10.22 -3.54 10.18
N THR A 57 9.19 -2.74 10.44
CA THR A 57 8.14 -3.03 11.43
C THR A 57 6.84 -3.54 10.81
N PHE A 58 6.48 -3.02 9.63
CA PHE A 58 5.20 -3.27 8.97
C PHE A 58 5.38 -3.82 7.55
N ASP A 59 4.39 -4.61 7.11
CA ASP A 59 4.20 -4.92 5.69
C ASP A 59 3.39 -3.79 5.05
N LEU A 60 4.06 -2.90 4.33
CA LEU A 60 3.43 -1.70 3.77
C LEU A 60 2.63 -2.03 2.51
N VAL A 61 1.35 -1.66 2.53
CA VAL A 61 0.44 -1.75 1.38
C VAL A 61 0.19 -0.34 0.88
N SER A 62 0.84 0.04 -0.22
CA SER A 62 0.68 1.39 -0.79
C SER A 62 -0.59 1.49 -1.63
N VAL A 63 -1.33 2.60 -1.49
CA VAL A 63 -2.57 2.84 -2.21
C VAL A 63 -2.76 4.32 -2.57
N CYS A 64 -3.26 4.60 -3.77
CA CYS A 64 -3.82 5.90 -4.12
C CYS A 64 -5.34 5.73 -4.30
N PRO A 65 -6.17 6.14 -3.32
CA PRO A 65 -7.62 5.97 -3.41
C PRO A 65 -8.21 6.65 -4.65
N GLU A 66 -7.74 7.84 -4.99
CA GLU A 66 -8.22 8.63 -6.14
C GLU A 66 -7.94 7.94 -7.49
N VAL A 67 -6.76 7.34 -7.67
CA VAL A 67 -6.43 6.60 -8.90
C VAL A 67 -7.20 5.28 -8.97
N LEU A 68 -7.37 4.58 -7.83
CA LEU A 68 -8.20 3.38 -7.76
C LEU A 68 -9.68 3.69 -7.98
N GLY A 69 -10.13 4.89 -7.61
CA GLY A 69 -11.47 5.40 -7.86
C GLY A 69 -11.70 5.80 -9.33
N GLY A 70 -10.63 5.91 -10.14
CA GLY A 70 -10.71 6.14 -11.57
C GLY A 70 -10.19 7.50 -12.05
N LEU A 71 -9.71 8.35 -11.15
CA LEU A 71 -9.15 9.65 -11.55
C LEU A 71 -7.78 9.50 -12.21
N SER A 72 -7.53 10.33 -13.22
CA SER A 72 -6.25 10.36 -13.92
C SER A 72 -5.13 10.97 -13.07
N THR A 73 -3.89 10.81 -13.53
CA THR A 73 -2.76 11.59 -13.06
C THR A 73 -2.04 12.21 -14.27
N PRO A 74 -1.93 13.55 -14.38
CA PRO A 74 -2.47 14.57 -13.47
C PRO A 74 -4.00 14.69 -13.51
N ARG A 75 -4.57 15.42 -12.56
CA ARG A 75 -6.00 15.75 -12.44
C ARG A 75 -6.16 17.11 -11.76
N ASP A 76 -7.34 17.71 -11.92
CA ASP A 76 -7.65 18.98 -11.27
C ASP A 76 -7.68 18.82 -9.74
N PRO A 77 -7.21 19.82 -8.96
CA PRO A 77 -7.39 19.84 -7.52
C PRO A 77 -8.88 19.77 -7.17
N ALA A 78 -9.21 18.95 -6.17
CA ALA A 78 -10.57 18.79 -5.67
C ALA A 78 -10.65 19.00 -4.16
N GLU A 79 -11.74 19.59 -3.70
CA GLU A 79 -12.00 19.89 -2.30
C GLU A 79 -13.35 19.35 -1.86
N ARG A 80 -13.44 18.90 -0.60
CA ARG A 80 -14.69 18.41 -0.02
C ARG A 80 -15.63 19.59 0.29
N GLN A 81 -16.84 19.54 -0.26
CA GLN A 81 -17.93 20.50 -0.06
C GLN A 81 -19.13 19.77 0.55
N GLY A 82 -19.14 19.65 1.89
CA GLY A 82 -20.15 18.87 2.61
C GLY A 82 -20.02 17.37 2.31
N LYS A 83 -21.01 16.80 1.61
CA LYS A 83 -21.01 15.39 1.17
C LYS A 83 -20.38 15.16 -0.20
N ARG A 84 -20.04 16.24 -0.91
CA ARG A 84 -19.48 16.17 -2.27
C ARG A 84 -17.99 16.45 -2.26
N VAL A 85 -17.30 15.99 -3.30
CA VAL A 85 -15.93 16.39 -3.61
C VAL A 85 -15.94 17.01 -5.00
N CYS A 86 -15.56 18.28 -5.10
CA CYS A 86 -15.66 19.03 -6.36
C CYS A 86 -14.31 19.62 -6.74
N THR A 87 -13.99 19.64 -8.03
CA THR A 87 -12.81 20.31 -8.57
C THR A 87 -12.94 21.83 -8.52
N ALA A 88 -11.83 22.55 -8.67
CA ALA A 88 -11.84 24.02 -8.80
C ALA A 88 -12.70 24.53 -9.98
N ASN A 89 -12.85 23.71 -11.03
CA ASN A 89 -13.68 24.01 -12.21
C ASN A 89 -15.17 23.65 -12.00
N GLY A 90 -15.54 23.14 -10.83
CA GLY A 90 -16.93 22.81 -10.46
C GLY A 90 -17.38 21.40 -10.85
N THR A 91 -16.50 20.56 -11.39
CA THR A 91 -16.80 19.15 -11.68
C THR A 91 -16.96 18.37 -10.38
N ASP A 92 -18.05 17.63 -10.25
CA ASP A 92 -18.29 16.72 -9.13
C ASP A 92 -17.56 15.39 -9.38
N VAL A 93 -16.67 15.02 -8.47
CA VAL A 93 -15.85 13.80 -8.51
C VAL A 93 -16.09 12.94 -7.26
N THR A 94 -17.29 13.04 -6.66
CA THR A 94 -17.61 12.34 -5.42
C THR A 94 -17.58 10.81 -5.57
N ASP A 95 -17.91 10.28 -6.74
CA ASP A 95 -17.98 8.83 -6.96
C ASP A 95 -16.59 8.17 -7.01
N GLU A 96 -15.55 8.94 -7.36
CA GLU A 96 -14.17 8.48 -7.41
C GLU A 96 -13.38 8.66 -6.09
N PHE A 97 -13.99 9.24 -5.03
CA PHE A 97 -13.39 9.49 -3.71
C PHE A 97 -14.00 8.64 -2.60
#